data_AF-A0A951D4V7-F1
#
_entry.id   AF-A0A951D4V7-F1
#
_cell.length_a   1.000
_cell.length_b   1.000
_cell.length_c   1.000
_cell.angle_alpha   90.00
_cell.angle_beta   90.00
_cell.angle_gamma   90.00
#
_symmetry.space_group_name_H-M   'P 1'
#
loop_
_entity.id
_entity.type
_entity.pdbx_description
1 polymer ?
#
loop_
_entity_poly.entity_id
_entity_poly.type
_entity_poly.pdbx_seq_one_letter_code
_entity_poly.pdbx_strand_id
1 'polypeptide(L)' 'MTPQELQIATVLADGLTTREAAARLFLSPKTIEYHLRNAYRKLGIRTRRELLGALAGEAGAQRSPRPSGDEPQRLEV' A
#
# COMPACT_ATOMS: atom_id res chain seq x y z
N MET A 1 -8.90 8.36 7.78
CA MET A 1 -8.27 8.45 6.43
C MET A 1 -9.14 9.31 5.53
N THR A 2 -8.60 9.82 4.42
CA THR A 2 -9.38 10.50 3.37
C THR A 2 -9.82 9.50 2.28
N PRO A 3 -10.84 9.84 1.45
CA PRO A 3 -11.25 8.99 0.34
C PRO A 3 -10.10 8.65 -0.63
N GLN A 4 -9.22 9.63 -0.88
CA GLN A 4 -8.06 9.43 -1.76
C GLN A 4 -7.03 8.49 -1.14
N GLU A 5 -6.76 8.60 0.17
CA GLU A 5 -5.88 7.67 0.89
C GLU A 5 -6.42 6.23 0.84
N LEU A 6 -7.74 6.07 1.00
CA LEU A 6 -8.39 4.77 0.93
C LEU A 6 -8.33 4.19 -0.49
N GLN A 7 -8.65 4.97 -1.52
CA GLN A 7 -8.59 4.54 -2.91
C GLN A 7 -7.19 4.05 -3.30
N ILE A 8 -6.16 4.79 -2.89
CA ILE A 8 -4.76 4.39 -3.10
C ILE A 8 -4.48 3.08 -2.37
N ALA A 9 -4.87 2.97 -1.10
CA ALA A 9 -4.62 1.78 -0.31
C ALA A 9 -5.31 0.53 -0.88
N THR A 10 -6.53 0.66 -1.40
CA THR A 10 -7.26 -0.42 -2.10
C THR A 10 -6.53 -0.88 -3.36
N VAL A 11 -6.11 0.05 -4.22
CA VAL A 11 -5.37 -0.31 -5.45
C VAL A 11 -4.05 -1.02 -5.13
N LEU A 12 -3.39 -0.65 -4.04
CA LEU A 12 -2.18 -1.32 -3.57
C LEU A 12 -2.48 -2.68 -2.90
N ALA A 13 -3.69 -2.89 -2.38
CA ALA A 13 -4.11 -4.19 -1.84
C ALA A 13 -4.26 -5.24 -2.94
N ASP A 14 -4.58 -4.82 -4.17
CA ASP A 14 -4.59 -5.67 -5.36
C ASP A 14 -3.17 -6.09 -5.82
N GLY A 15 -2.12 -5.72 -5.10
CA GLY A 15 -0.73 -6.09 -5.39
C GLY A 15 0.01 -5.13 -6.33
N LEU A 16 -0.64 -4.06 -6.81
CA LEU A 16 -0.02 -3.12 -7.75
C LEU A 16 1.15 -2.36 -7.10
N THR A 17 2.22 -2.12 -7.85
CA THR A 17 3.30 -1.22 -7.42
C THR A 17 2.81 0.23 -7.32
N THR A 18 3.56 1.09 -6.63
CA THR A 18 3.27 2.53 -6.56
C THR A 18 3.17 3.17 -7.94
N ARG A 19 3.98 2.72 -8.92
CA ARG A 19 3.96 3.22 -10.30
C ARG A 19 2.72 2.79 -11.06
N GLU A 20 2.29 1.54 -10.92
CA GLU A 20 1.07 1.04 -11.55
C GLU A 20 -0.17 1.68 -10.94
N ALA A 21 -0.20 1.84 -9.61
CA ALA A 21 -1.26 2.56 -8.92
C ALA A 21 -1.34 4.02 -9.35
N ALA A 22 -0.18 4.68 -9.50
CA ALA A 22 -0.09 6.04 -10.03
C ALA A 22 -0.67 6.13 -11.45
N ALA A 23 -0.29 5.21 -12.35
CA ALA A 23 -0.82 5.15 -13.71
C ALA A 23 -2.34 4.92 -13.73
N ARG A 24 -2.84 3.97 -12.93
CA ARG A 24 -4.27 3.64 -12.85
C ARG A 24 -5.13 4.77 -12.29
N LEU A 25 -4.57 5.53 -11.34
CA LEU A 25 -5.26 6.65 -10.70
C LEU A 25 -5.00 8.00 -11.39
N PHE A 26 -4.24 8.02 -12.49
CA PHE A 26 -3.82 9.24 -13.18
C PHE A 26 -3.10 10.24 -12.24
N LEU A 27 -2.28 9.72 -11.34
CA LEU A 27 -1.50 10.49 -10.37
C LEU A 27 0.00 10.32 -10.61
N SER A 28 0.80 11.22 -10.04
CA SER A 28 2.25 11.02 -9.98
C SER A 28 2.61 10.01 -8.87
N PRO A 29 3.68 9.20 -9.02
CA PRO A 29 4.17 8.34 -7.95
C PRO A 29 4.43 9.10 -6.64
N LYS A 30 4.93 10.33 -6.74
CA LYS A 30 5.19 11.22 -5.59
C LYS A 30 3.91 11.63 -4.87
N THR A 31 2.81 11.81 -5.59
CA THR A 31 1.49 12.06 -5.00
C THR A 31 1.00 10.83 -4.23
N ILE A 32 1.17 9.63 -4.79
CA ILE A 32 0.86 8.38 -4.10
C ILE A 32 1.65 8.27 -2.79
N GLU A 33 2.96 8.48 -2.83
CA GLU A 33 3.83 8.46 -1.64
C GLU A 33 3.41 9.47 -0.57
N TYR A 34 2.99 10.68 -0.99
CA TYR A 34 2.48 11.70 -0.09
C TYR A 34 1.23 11.21 0.66
N HIS A 35 0.26 10.63 -0.06
CA HIS A 35 -0.95 10.09 0.57
C HIS A 35 -0.65 8.88 1.46
N LEU A 36 0.25 7.98 1.04
CA LEU A 36 0.68 6.85 1.86
C LEU A 36 1.31 7.30 3.17
N ARG A 37 2.22 8.28 3.13
CA ARG A 37 2.82 8.83 4.35
C ARG A 37 1.77 9.39 5.31
N ASN A 38 0.75 10.07 4.79
CA ASN A 38 -0.33 10.59 5.61
C ASN A 38 -1.21 9.47 6.17
N ALA A 39 -1.53 8.45 5.37
CA ALA A 39 -2.26 7.27 5.81
C ALA A 39 -1.49 6.53 6.91
N TYR A 40 -0.18 6.32 6.74
CA TYR A 40 0.69 5.68 7.71
C TYR A 40 0.70 6.42 9.04
N ARG A 41 0.88 7.75 9.00
CA ARG A 41 0.84 8.59 10.21
C ARG A 41 -0.51 8.53 10.92
N LYS A 42 -1.62 8.50 10.17
CA LYS A 42 -2.98 8.42 10.73
C LYS A 42 -3.29 7.06 11.35
N LEU A 43 -2.74 5.98 10.79
CA LEU A 43 -2.92 4.62 11.26
C LEU A 43 -1.88 4.19 12.30
N GLY A 44 -0.83 4.99 12.54
CA GLY A 44 0.26 4.66 13.45
C GLY A 44 1.19 3.55 12.94
N ILE A 45 1.16 3.26 11.64
CA ILE A 45 1.94 2.19 10.98
C ILE A 45 3.13 2.77 10.21
N ARG A 46 4.04 1.91 9.76
CA ARG A 46 5.27 2.35 9.06
C ARG A 46 5.48 1.69 7.71
N THR A 47 4.81 0.57 7.45
CA THR A 47 5.05 -0.25 6.27
C THR A 47 3.79 -0.43 5.43
N ARG A 48 3.99 -0.67 4.13
CA ARG A 48 2.92 -1.08 3.22
C ARG A 48 2.25 -2.36 3.70
N ARG A 49 3.02 -3.32 4.21
CA ARG A 49 2.47 -4.58 4.72
C ARG A 49 1.54 -4.36 5.90
N GLU A 50 1.89 -3.46 6.82
CA GLU A 50 0.98 -3.06 7.91
C GLU A 50 -0.26 -2.33 7.38
N LEU A 51 -0.14 -1.53 6.31
CA LEU A 51 -1.30 -0.90 5.68
C LEU A 51 -2.25 -1.95 5.11
N LEU A 52 -1.71 -2.93 4.38
CA LEU A 52 -2.49 -4.06 3.86
C LEU A 52 -3.09 -4.90 4.99
N GLY A 53 -2.32 -5.11 6.06
CA GLY A 53 -2.80 -5.79 7.26
C GLY A 53 -3.89 -5.02 8.00
N ALA A 54 -3.85 -3.68 8.03
CA ALA A 54 -4.89 -2.85 8.62
C ALA A 54 -6.18 -2.86 7.78
N LEU A 55 -6.05 -2.82 6.45
CA LEU A 55 -7.19 -2.96 5.53
C LEU A 55 -7.83 -4.36 5.59
N ALA A 56 -7.01 -5.41 5.71
CA ALA A 56 -7.49 -6.77 5.90
C ALA A 56 -8.02 -7.01 7.33
N GLY A 57 -7.49 -6.29 8.32
CA GLY A 57 -7.80 -6.38 9.74
C GLY A 57 -9.15 -5.79 10.11
N GLU A 58 -9.69 -4.87 9.29
CA GLU A 58 -11.11 -4.50 9.32
C GLU A 58 -12.03 -5.69 8.94
N ALA A 59 -11.50 -6.75 8.31
CA ALA A 59 -12.23 -7.98 7.95
C ALA A 59 -11.73 -9.24 8.70
N GLY A 60 -10.83 -9.11 9.68
CA GLY A 60 -10.33 -10.30 10.37
C GLY A 60 -9.16 -10.02 11.29
N ALA A 61 -9.47 -9.73 12.54
CA ALA A 61 -8.54 -10.02 13.62
C ALA A 61 -8.06 -11.48 13.48
N GLN A 62 -6.74 -11.68 13.50
CA GLN A 62 -6.05 -12.96 13.59
C GLN A 62 -6.09 -13.84 12.32
N ARG A 63 -5.12 -13.67 11.43
CA ARG A 63 -4.45 -14.81 10.76
C ARG A 63 -3.07 -14.36 10.24
N SER A 64 -2.05 -15.08 10.68
CA SER A 64 -0.63 -14.75 10.56
C SER A 64 -0.18 -14.34 9.15
N PRO A 65 0.58 -13.25 9.00
CA PRO A 65 1.18 -12.92 7.72
C PRO A 65 2.44 -13.79 7.53
N ARG A 66 2.38 -14.71 6.57
CA ARG A 66 3.59 -15.33 6.01
C ARG A 66 4.50 -14.22 5.45
N PRO A 67 5.81 -14.24 5.70
CA PRO A 67 6.73 -13.32 5.05
C PRO A 67 6.92 -13.77 3.59
N SER A 68 6.22 -13.12 2.65
CA SER A 68 6.52 -13.24 1.23
C SER A 68 7.26 -12.00 0.74
N GLY A 69 8.54 -12.22 0.46
CA GLY A 69 9.45 -11.51 -0.44
C GLY A 69 9.18 -10.07 -0.80
N ASP A 70 9.94 -9.16 -0.18
CA ASP A 70 10.56 -8.09 -0.95
C ASP A 70 11.69 -8.75 -1.76
N GLU A 71 11.35 -9.34 -2.92
CA GLU A 71 12.38 -9.74 -3.88
C GLU A 71 12.83 -8.46 -4.61
N PRO A 72 14.13 -8.11 -4.55
CA PRO A 72 14.63 -6.94 -5.24
C PRO A 72 14.45 -7.14 -6.75
N GLN A 73 13.94 -6.11 -7.43
CA GLN A 73 13.87 -6.02 -8.88
C GLN A 73 15.28 -6.23 -9.46
N ARG A 74 15.58 -7.47 -9.84
CA ARG A 74 16.71 -7.80 -10.71
C ARG A 74 16.37 -7.25 -12.09
N LEU A 75 16.93 -6.10 -12.41
CA LEU A 75 17.05 -5.66 -13.79
C LEU A 75 18.11 -6.56 -14.45
N GLU A 76 17.67 -7.65 -15.08
CA GLU A 76 18.43 -8.33 -16.12
C GLU A 76 18.37 -7.47 -17.37
N VAL A 77 19.50 -6.86 -17.76
CA VAL A 77 20.33 -7.17 -18.95
C VAL A 77 21.53 -6.23 -19.02
#